data_AF-A0A1W6DVF6-F1
#
_entry.id   AF-A0A1W6DVF6-F1
#
_cell.length_a   1.000
_cell.length_b   1.000
_cell.length_c   1.000
_cell.angle_alpha   90.00
_cell.angle_beta   90.00
_cell.angle_gamma   90.00
#
_symmetry.space_group_name_H-M   'P 1'
#
loop_
_entity.id
_entity.type
_entity.pdbx_description
1 polymer ?
#
loop_
_entity_poly.entity_id
_entity_poly.type
_entity_poly.pdbx_seq_one_letter_code
_entity_poly.pdbx_strand_id
1 'polypeptide(L)'
;MKRLVLCCDGTWNSPVNASVSNIEKIARSVRTGIGPDGVQQMVFSVEGVGAQGYLVDRLLGGAFGYGLTRNVVAGYRHLALNYEPGDEIYVFGFSRGAYTARSVVGMVATVGLLTQDALARDHLCEAEEVYRDRDPARRADRARTFRAAYCHDHVPVAFLGVFDTVGALGVPGLSRRRSRFHDLRLSTDVRCARQALAIDDRRITFEPCLWDVPVAMAPRVKQVWFPGGHSDVGGGARARALSDTALLWMLGEAVARGLVVDEERLRA
;
A
#
# COMPACT_ATOMS: atom_id res chain seq x y z
N MET A 1 -0.76 15.77 -16.06
CA MET A 1 -0.21 14.41 -15.81
C MET A 1 0.90 14.51 -14.79
N LYS A 2 0.73 13.78 -13.69
CA LYS A 2 1.63 13.66 -12.54
C LYS A 2 1.80 12.18 -12.20
N ARG A 3 2.79 11.86 -11.35
CA ARG A 3 2.91 10.58 -10.64
C ARG A 3 2.67 10.79 -9.16
N LEU A 4 1.61 10.18 -8.64
CA LEU A 4 1.32 10.14 -7.21
C LEU A 4 1.92 8.88 -6.62
N VAL A 5 2.89 9.03 -5.72
CA VAL A 5 3.60 7.93 -5.06
C VAL A 5 3.14 7.84 -3.61
N LEU A 6 2.33 6.83 -3.29
CA LEU A 6 1.84 6.57 -1.95
C LEU A 6 2.71 5.50 -1.26
N CYS A 7 3.35 5.86 -0.16
CA CYS A 7 4.23 5.00 0.62
C CYS A 7 3.59 4.66 1.97
N CYS A 8 3.19 3.40 2.16
CA CYS A 8 2.55 2.90 3.38
C CYS A 8 3.53 2.08 4.22
N ASP A 9 4.09 2.64 5.28
CA ASP A 9 5.08 1.93 6.08
C ASP A 9 4.44 0.98 7.12
N GLY A 10 5.20 -0.02 7.55
CA GLY A 10 4.86 -0.94 8.62
C GLY A 10 4.90 -0.26 9.99
N THR A 11 4.05 -0.75 10.91
CA THR A 11 4.07 -0.37 12.33
C THR A 11 5.45 -0.53 12.97
N TRP A 12 5.79 0.42 13.83
CA TRP A 12 7.10 0.62 14.49
C TRP A 12 8.20 1.23 13.62
N ASN A 13 7.97 1.40 12.33
CA ASN A 13 8.86 2.19 11.50
C ASN A 13 8.49 3.67 11.61
N SER A 14 9.51 4.47 11.87
CA SER A 14 9.42 5.93 11.95
C SER A 14 10.59 6.52 11.16
N PRO A 15 10.42 7.66 10.47
CA PRO A 15 11.48 8.30 9.69
C PRO A 15 12.68 8.73 10.56
N VAL A 16 12.52 8.80 11.89
CA VAL A 16 13.59 9.13 12.84
C VAL A 16 14.27 7.90 13.45
N ASN A 17 13.93 6.68 13.02
CA ASN A 17 14.62 5.47 13.48
C ASN A 17 16.06 5.44 12.96
N ALA A 18 16.98 4.90 13.78
CA ALA A 18 18.38 4.69 13.39
C ALA A 18 18.56 3.72 12.20
N SER A 19 17.55 2.92 11.89
CA SER A 19 17.49 2.08 10.69
C SER A 19 16.09 2.17 10.11
N VAL A 20 16.00 2.74 8.91
CA VAL A 20 14.72 3.00 8.22
C VAL A 20 14.30 1.80 7.37
N SER A 21 13.00 1.72 7.09
CA SER A 21 12.42 0.71 6.20
C SER A 21 12.79 0.94 4.74
N ASN A 22 12.56 -0.06 3.90
CA ASN A 22 12.65 0.11 2.46
C ASN A 22 11.57 1.05 1.91
N ILE A 23 10.42 1.19 2.59
CA ILE A 23 9.38 2.15 2.21
C ILE A 23 9.88 3.59 2.40
N GLU A 24 10.54 3.86 3.52
CA GLU A 24 11.13 5.17 3.77
C GLU A 24 12.29 5.47 2.81
N LYS A 25 13.14 4.47 2.49
CA LYS A 25 14.17 4.63 1.44
C LYS A 25 13.56 4.93 0.08
N ILE A 26 12.45 4.28 -0.30
CA ILE A 26 11.71 4.59 -1.53
C ILE A 26 11.20 6.03 -1.48
N ALA A 27 10.52 6.42 -0.41
CA ALA A 27 9.97 7.77 -0.25
C ALA A 27 11.05 8.88 -0.38
N ARG A 28 12.24 8.64 0.19
CA ARG A 28 13.40 9.57 0.10
C ARG A 28 14.05 9.60 -1.27
N SER A 29 14.05 8.47 -1.98
CA SER A 29 14.73 8.33 -3.28
C SER A 29 13.87 8.76 -4.45
N VAL A 30 12.54 8.79 -4.37
CA VAL A 30 11.72 9.34 -5.46
C VAL A 30 12.06 10.81 -5.69
N ARG A 31 12.36 11.16 -6.95
CA ARG A 31 12.68 12.54 -7.34
C ARG A 31 11.40 13.37 -7.40
N THR A 32 11.08 14.09 -6.33
CA THR A 32 9.93 15.00 -6.30
C THR A 32 10.13 16.22 -7.22
N GLY A 33 9.02 16.80 -7.69
CA GLY A 33 9.05 17.87 -8.69
C GLY A 33 9.06 17.31 -10.11
N ILE A 34 9.41 18.15 -11.09
CA ILE A 34 9.41 17.78 -12.51
C ILE A 34 10.64 16.91 -12.79
N GLY A 35 10.40 15.66 -13.18
CA GLY A 35 11.45 14.71 -13.57
C GLY A 35 12.10 15.06 -14.91
N PRO A 36 13.19 14.36 -15.29
CA PRO A 36 13.85 14.54 -16.59
C PRO A 36 12.94 14.25 -17.79
N ASP A 37 11.87 13.50 -17.58
CA ASP A 37 10.83 13.17 -18.55
C ASP A 37 9.70 14.22 -18.60
N GLY A 38 9.84 15.33 -17.87
CA GLY A 38 8.84 16.40 -17.81
C GLY A 38 7.62 16.09 -16.95
N VAL A 39 7.57 14.93 -16.26
CA VAL A 39 6.43 14.54 -15.44
C VAL A 39 6.68 14.89 -13.97
N GLN A 40 5.73 15.59 -13.35
CA GLN A 40 5.81 15.90 -11.91
C GLN A 40 5.60 14.64 -11.07
N GLN A 41 6.45 14.42 -10.06
CA GLN A 41 6.25 13.35 -9.06
C GLN A 41 6.00 13.93 -7.67
N MET A 42 5.03 13.35 -6.96
CA MET A 42 4.65 13.72 -5.60
C MET A 42 4.67 12.48 -4.72
N VAL A 43 5.21 12.60 -3.51
CA VAL A 43 5.30 11.51 -2.54
C VAL A 43 4.39 11.81 -1.36
N PHE A 44 3.58 10.83 -0.98
CA PHE A 44 2.74 10.86 0.21
C PHE A 44 3.08 9.67 1.09
N SER A 45 3.26 9.90 2.38
CA SER A 45 3.56 8.84 3.36
C SER A 45 2.37 8.62 4.28
N VAL A 46 1.99 7.35 4.45
CA VAL A 46 1.06 6.92 5.49
C VAL A 46 1.87 6.24 6.57
N GLU A 47 1.93 6.86 7.74
CA GLU A 47 2.70 6.36 8.89
C GLU A 47 2.17 4.99 9.35
N GLY A 48 3.08 4.14 9.81
CA GLY A 48 2.72 2.85 10.39
C GLY A 48 1.87 3.02 11.66
N VAL A 49 0.87 2.15 11.84
CA VAL A 49 0.04 2.12 13.06
C VAL A 49 0.97 2.05 14.28
N GLY A 50 0.87 2.99 15.22
CA GLY A 50 1.67 3.03 16.46
C GLY A 50 2.92 3.90 16.45
N ALA A 51 3.20 4.66 15.39
CA ALA A 51 4.38 5.54 15.31
C ALA A 51 4.38 6.74 16.30
N GLN A 52 3.23 7.10 16.89
CA GLN A 52 3.05 8.32 17.70
C GLN A 52 2.64 8.11 19.18
N GLY A 53 2.79 6.92 19.79
CA GLY A 53 2.28 6.69 21.17
C GLY A 53 2.94 5.57 22.00
N TYR A 54 2.92 5.76 23.32
CA TYR A 54 3.60 4.97 24.36
C TYR A 54 3.33 3.45 24.30
N LEU A 55 4.31 2.69 24.78
CA LEU A 55 4.46 1.23 24.72
C LEU A 55 3.26 0.37 25.22
N VAL A 56 2.26 0.95 25.88
CA VAL A 56 1.21 0.22 26.61
C VAL A 56 -0.09 0.06 25.81
N ASP A 57 -0.40 0.94 24.85
CA ASP A 57 -1.60 0.80 23.97
C ASP A 57 -1.44 -0.31 22.90
N ARG A 58 -0.31 -1.02 22.92
CA ARG A 58 0.22 -1.87 21.84
C ARG A 58 -0.41 -3.26 21.69
N LEU A 59 -1.32 -3.68 22.59
CA LEU A 59 -1.83 -5.07 22.65
C LEU A 59 -3.35 -5.22 22.54
N LEU A 60 -4.13 -4.14 22.52
CA LEU A 60 -5.60 -4.23 22.48
C LEU A 60 -6.12 -4.26 21.04
N GLY A 61 -6.67 -5.40 20.64
CA GLY A 61 -7.17 -5.69 19.29
C GLY A 61 -8.24 -4.73 18.73
N GLY A 62 -8.82 -3.85 19.56
CA GLY A 62 -9.77 -2.80 19.14
C GLY A 62 -9.11 -1.56 18.52
N ALA A 63 -8.02 -1.05 19.12
CA ALA A 63 -7.29 0.11 18.60
C ALA A 63 -6.54 -0.21 17.29
N PHE A 64 -6.12 -1.47 17.13
CA PHE A 64 -5.38 -1.93 15.96
C PHE A 64 -6.24 -1.93 14.68
N GLY A 65 -7.44 -2.51 14.73
CA GLY A 65 -8.35 -2.53 13.58
C GLY A 65 -8.79 -1.12 13.17
N TYR A 66 -9.04 -0.26 14.15
CA TYR A 66 -9.40 1.13 13.92
C TYR A 66 -8.24 1.95 13.33
N GLY A 67 -7.01 1.75 13.80
CA GLY A 67 -5.82 2.39 13.24
C GLY A 67 -5.56 1.98 11.78
N LEU A 68 -5.81 0.72 11.43
CA LEU A 68 -5.66 0.24 10.06
C LEU A 68 -6.68 0.88 9.11
N THR A 69 -7.95 0.96 9.51
CA THR A 69 -8.98 1.67 8.73
C THR A 69 -8.61 3.13 8.52
N ARG A 70 -8.14 3.82 9.57
CA ARG A 70 -7.66 5.22 9.46
C ARG A 70 -6.55 5.37 8.43
N ASN A 71 -5.58 4.45 8.41
CA ASN A 71 -4.48 4.49 7.44
C ASN A 71 -4.96 4.27 6.00
N VAL A 72 -5.94 3.38 5.80
CA VAL A 72 -6.55 3.16 4.47
C VAL A 72 -7.28 4.42 4.00
N VAL A 73 -8.11 5.02 4.85
CA VAL A 73 -8.83 6.26 4.54
C VAL A 73 -7.86 7.42 4.29
N ALA A 74 -6.78 7.53 5.07
CA ALA A 74 -5.75 8.54 4.87
C ALA A 74 -5.05 8.40 3.52
N GLY A 75 -4.61 7.19 3.16
CA GLY A 75 -3.99 6.92 1.86
C GLY A 75 -4.94 7.18 0.69
N TYR A 76 -6.19 6.73 0.79
CA TYR A 76 -7.23 7.03 -0.20
C TYR A 76 -7.46 8.54 -0.35
N ARG A 77 -7.56 9.26 0.76
CA ARG A 77 -7.74 10.71 0.79
C ARG A 77 -6.57 11.46 0.15
N HIS A 78 -5.32 11.01 0.36
CA HIS A 78 -4.16 11.60 -0.32
C HIS A 78 -4.29 11.48 -1.84
N LEU A 79 -4.72 10.32 -2.35
CA LEU A 79 -4.96 10.15 -3.78
C LEU A 79 -6.11 11.04 -4.26
N ALA A 80 -7.26 11.04 -3.58
CA ALA A 80 -8.45 11.80 -3.98
C ALA A 80 -8.21 13.33 -3.99
N LEU A 81 -7.39 13.83 -3.06
CA LEU A 81 -7.04 15.25 -2.99
C LEU A 81 -6.14 15.72 -4.15
N ASN A 82 -5.37 14.83 -4.76
CA ASN A 82 -4.27 15.22 -5.65
C ASN A 82 -4.38 14.65 -7.06
N TYR A 83 -5.29 13.71 -7.30
CA TYR A 83 -5.47 13.06 -8.59
C TYR A 83 -6.19 13.96 -9.59
N GLU A 84 -5.61 14.07 -10.78
CA GLU A 84 -6.29 14.55 -11.97
C GLU A 84 -6.38 13.43 -13.02
N PRO A 85 -7.39 13.46 -13.91
CA PRO A 85 -7.50 12.52 -15.01
C PRO A 85 -6.19 12.43 -15.82
N GLY A 86 -5.67 11.21 -15.95
CA GLY A 86 -4.42 10.92 -16.66
C GLY A 86 -3.19 10.80 -15.75
N ASP A 87 -3.29 11.10 -14.46
CA ASP A 87 -2.21 10.86 -13.51
C ASP A 87 -1.95 9.37 -13.28
N GLU A 88 -0.70 9.05 -12.93
CA GLU A 88 -0.27 7.69 -12.60
C GLU A 88 -0.16 7.49 -11.10
N ILE A 89 -0.67 6.37 -10.60
CA ILE A 89 -0.61 6.03 -9.18
C ILE A 89 0.38 4.89 -8.95
N TYR A 90 1.34 5.13 -8.07
CA TYR A 90 2.31 4.16 -7.57
C TYR A 90 2.06 3.97 -6.08
N VAL A 91 1.84 2.74 -5.64
CA VAL A 91 1.61 2.43 -4.23
C VAL A 91 2.64 1.44 -3.75
N PHE A 92 3.30 1.77 -2.64
CA PHE A 92 4.26 0.92 -1.98
C PHE A 92 3.81 0.59 -0.56
N GLY A 93 4.10 -0.61 -0.07
CA GLY A 93 3.95 -0.86 1.35
C GLY A 93 4.74 -2.04 1.89
N PHE A 94 5.04 -2.02 3.18
CA PHE A 94 5.75 -3.09 3.87
C PHE A 94 4.95 -3.60 5.07
N SER A 95 4.90 -4.92 5.28
CA SER A 95 4.29 -5.50 6.49
C SER A 95 2.79 -5.15 6.59
N ARG A 96 2.36 -4.55 7.69
CA ARG A 96 1.02 -3.96 7.83
C ARG A 96 0.79 -2.77 6.91
N GLY A 97 1.83 -2.03 6.56
CA GLY A 97 1.77 -1.01 5.52
C GLY A 97 1.50 -1.59 4.14
N ALA A 98 1.98 -2.82 3.86
CA ALA A 98 1.60 -3.54 2.64
C ALA A 98 0.11 -3.92 2.64
N TYR A 99 -0.44 -4.28 3.81
CA TYR A 99 -1.89 -4.46 3.96
C TYR A 99 -2.65 -3.16 3.65
N THR A 100 -2.19 -2.03 4.21
CA THR A 100 -2.75 -0.69 3.93
C THR A 100 -2.71 -0.39 2.44
N ALA A 101 -1.54 -0.53 1.79
CA ALA A 101 -1.35 -0.30 0.36
C ALA A 101 -2.33 -1.12 -0.49
N ARG A 102 -2.44 -2.42 -0.23
CA ARG A 102 -3.40 -3.31 -0.91
C ARG A 102 -4.84 -2.88 -0.67
N SER A 103 -5.17 -2.44 0.54
CA SER A 103 -6.51 -1.99 0.90
C SER A 103 -6.88 -0.64 0.28
N VAL A 104 -5.93 0.29 0.14
CA VAL A 104 -6.15 1.56 -0.59
C VAL A 104 -6.45 1.26 -2.06
N VAL A 105 -5.65 0.40 -2.69
CA VAL A 105 -5.89 -0.04 -4.08
C VAL A 105 -7.22 -0.77 -4.21
N GLY A 106 -7.58 -1.63 -3.25
CA GLY A 106 -8.86 -2.31 -3.20
C GLY A 106 -10.05 -1.35 -3.04
N MET A 107 -9.88 -0.29 -2.25
CA MET A 107 -10.88 0.77 -2.09
C MET A 107 -11.06 1.53 -3.41
N VAL A 108 -9.99 1.98 -4.05
CA VAL A 108 -10.05 2.64 -5.38
C VAL A 108 -10.73 1.76 -6.42
N ALA A 109 -10.42 0.46 -6.45
CA ALA A 109 -11.04 -0.48 -7.38
C ALA A 109 -12.54 -0.70 -7.08
N THR A 110 -12.90 -0.77 -5.81
CA THR A 110 -14.28 -1.06 -5.39
C THR A 110 -15.16 0.17 -5.53
N VAL A 111 -14.84 1.27 -4.86
CA VAL A 111 -15.70 2.47 -4.76
C VAL A 111 -15.39 3.54 -5.82
N GLY A 112 -14.27 3.43 -6.53
CA GLY A 112 -13.74 4.51 -7.37
C GLY A 112 -12.90 5.49 -6.56
N LEU A 113 -12.24 6.44 -7.24
CA LEU A 113 -11.53 7.53 -6.58
C LEU A 113 -12.39 8.80 -6.60
N LEU A 114 -12.73 9.33 -5.44
CA LEU A 114 -13.51 10.57 -5.31
C LEU A 114 -12.85 11.72 -6.06
N THR A 115 -13.68 12.56 -6.68
CA THR A 115 -13.25 13.87 -7.15
C THR A 115 -12.99 14.81 -5.97
N GLN A 116 -12.21 15.87 -6.19
CA GLN A 116 -11.96 16.89 -5.17
C GLN A 116 -13.27 17.54 -4.70
N ASP A 117 -14.22 17.79 -5.60
CA ASP A 117 -15.53 18.36 -5.28
C ASP A 117 -16.36 17.44 -4.39
N ALA A 118 -16.39 16.14 -4.68
CA ALA A 118 -17.11 15.18 -3.85
C ALA A 118 -16.46 15.03 -2.48
N LEU A 119 -15.12 15.09 -2.42
CA LEU A 119 -14.40 15.08 -1.16
C LEU A 119 -14.70 16.34 -0.32
N ALA A 120 -14.80 17.51 -0.94
CA ALA A 120 -15.15 18.77 -0.28
C ALA A 120 -16.60 18.81 0.24
N ARG A 121 -17.47 17.93 -0.28
CA ARG A 121 -18.86 17.73 0.16
C ARG A 121 -19.02 16.56 1.13
N ASP A 122 -17.93 16.14 1.78
CA ASP A 122 -17.90 15.11 2.82
C ASP A 122 -18.32 13.69 2.40
N HIS A 123 -18.25 13.35 1.10
CA HIS A 123 -18.56 11.99 0.63
C HIS A 123 -17.52 10.93 1.02
N LEU A 124 -16.43 11.29 1.71
CA LEU A 124 -15.42 10.34 2.18
C LEU A 124 -15.99 9.32 3.18
N CYS A 125 -16.91 9.76 4.05
CA CYS A 125 -17.54 8.89 5.04
C CYS A 125 -18.36 7.79 4.34
N GLU A 126 -19.19 8.19 3.37
CA GLU A 126 -19.99 7.27 2.57
C GLU A 126 -19.12 6.31 1.75
N ALA A 127 -18.03 6.79 1.15
CA ALA A 127 -17.07 5.93 0.44
C ALA A 127 -16.50 4.83 1.35
N GLU A 128 -16.12 5.18 2.59
CA GLU A 128 -15.64 4.22 3.58
C GLU A 128 -16.73 3.21 3.96
N GLU A 129 -17.97 3.65 4.18
CA GLU A 129 -19.10 2.79 4.51
C GLU A 129 -19.42 1.80 3.38
N VAL A 130 -19.40 2.24 2.13
CA VAL A 130 -19.59 1.37 0.97
C VAL A 130 -18.46 0.34 0.91
N TYR A 131 -17.20 0.77 1.06
CA TYR A 131 -16.05 -0.13 1.00
C TYR A 131 -16.08 -1.19 2.11
N ARG A 132 -16.51 -0.82 3.33
CA ARG A 132 -16.61 -1.73 4.49
C ARG A 132 -17.85 -2.62 4.47
N ASP A 133 -18.74 -2.47 3.50
CA ASP A 133 -19.91 -3.32 3.38
C ASP A 133 -19.49 -4.80 3.20
N ARG A 134 -20.00 -5.65 4.09
CA ARG A 134 -19.64 -7.07 4.16
C ARG A 134 -20.43 -7.93 3.19
N ASP A 135 -21.54 -7.42 2.68
CA ASP A 135 -22.35 -8.11 1.67
C ASP A 135 -21.79 -7.76 0.27
N PRO A 136 -21.22 -8.71 -0.47
CA PRO A 136 -20.60 -8.41 -1.77
C PRO A 136 -21.58 -7.88 -2.81
N ALA A 137 -22.84 -8.35 -2.81
CA ALA A 137 -23.84 -7.94 -3.79
C ALA A 137 -24.31 -6.51 -3.49
N ARG A 138 -24.64 -6.23 -2.23
CA ARG A 138 -25.01 -4.87 -1.79
C ARG A 138 -23.86 -3.89 -1.97
N ARG A 139 -22.62 -4.31 -1.66
CA ARG A 139 -21.42 -3.49 -1.88
C ARG A 139 -21.27 -3.13 -3.35
N ALA A 140 -21.39 -4.11 -4.26
CA ALA A 140 -21.25 -3.88 -5.69
C ALA A 140 -22.31 -2.92 -6.24
N ASP A 141 -23.56 -3.04 -5.76
CA ASP A 141 -24.65 -2.14 -6.14
C ASP A 141 -24.43 -0.71 -5.65
N ARG A 142 -24.18 -0.54 -4.34
CA ARG A 142 -23.87 0.77 -3.74
C ARG A 142 -22.65 1.41 -4.41
N ALA A 143 -21.58 0.65 -4.63
CA ALA A 143 -20.37 1.15 -5.23
C ALA A 143 -20.57 1.61 -6.67
N ARG A 144 -21.41 0.92 -7.46
CA ARG A 144 -21.74 1.34 -8.83
C ARG A 144 -22.41 2.71 -8.84
N THR A 145 -23.43 2.89 -8.02
CA THR A 145 -24.19 4.14 -7.92
C THR A 145 -23.32 5.27 -7.37
N PHE A 146 -22.56 4.99 -6.31
CA PHE A 146 -21.64 5.94 -5.68
C PHE A 146 -20.55 6.41 -6.66
N ARG A 147 -19.92 5.47 -7.38
CA ARG A 147 -18.86 5.77 -8.34
C ARG A 147 -19.36 6.67 -9.46
N ALA A 148 -20.54 6.38 -10.01
CA ALA A 148 -21.12 7.17 -11.09
C ALA A 148 -21.45 8.61 -10.67
N ALA A 149 -21.75 8.83 -9.39
CA ALA A 149 -22.12 10.15 -8.87
C ALA A 149 -20.91 11.01 -8.45
N TYR A 150 -19.87 10.39 -7.89
CA TYR A 150 -18.88 11.11 -7.08
C TYR A 150 -17.41 10.86 -7.43
N CYS A 151 -17.12 9.87 -8.27
CA CYS A 151 -15.76 9.43 -8.55
C CYS A 151 -15.32 9.78 -9.99
N HIS A 152 -14.01 9.76 -10.20
CA HIS A 152 -13.44 9.75 -11.55
C HIS A 152 -13.80 8.45 -12.29
N ASP A 153 -14.06 8.55 -13.60
CA ASP A 153 -14.54 7.44 -14.43
C ASP A 153 -13.64 6.20 -14.37
N HIS A 154 -12.33 6.38 -14.61
CA HIS A 154 -11.36 5.28 -14.63
C HIS A 154 -9.99 5.72 -14.10
N VAL A 155 -9.56 5.05 -13.02
CA VAL A 155 -8.33 5.37 -12.29
C VAL A 155 -7.48 4.11 -12.11
N PRO A 156 -6.65 3.75 -13.11
CA PRO A 156 -5.80 2.58 -13.03
C PRO A 156 -4.60 2.84 -12.11
N VAL A 157 -4.19 1.81 -11.38
CA VAL A 157 -2.96 1.86 -10.57
C VAL A 157 -1.80 1.38 -11.44
N ALA A 158 -0.84 2.27 -11.69
CA ALA A 158 0.31 1.98 -12.54
C ALA A 158 1.22 0.91 -11.91
N PHE A 159 1.44 1.00 -10.60
CA PHE A 159 2.30 0.08 -9.86
C PHE A 159 1.82 -0.15 -8.43
N LEU A 160 1.79 -1.43 -8.01
CA LEU A 160 1.62 -1.83 -6.61
C LEU A 160 2.80 -2.70 -6.18
N GLY A 161 3.68 -2.15 -5.35
CA GLY A 161 4.86 -2.83 -4.81
C GLY A 161 4.70 -3.12 -3.33
N VAL A 162 4.74 -4.38 -2.92
CA VAL A 162 4.65 -4.75 -1.51
C VAL A 162 5.82 -5.60 -1.04
N PHE A 163 6.26 -5.33 0.19
CA PHE A 163 7.24 -6.14 0.90
C PHE A 163 6.52 -6.92 2.00
N ASP A 164 6.68 -8.23 1.95
CA ASP A 164 6.31 -9.22 2.97
C ASP A 164 5.01 -8.89 3.71
N THR A 165 3.89 -8.96 2.97
CA THR A 165 2.59 -8.56 3.50
C THR A 165 2.18 -9.49 4.64
N VAL A 166 1.96 -8.91 5.82
CA VAL A 166 1.38 -9.62 6.96
C VAL A 166 -0.02 -9.10 7.26
N GLY A 167 -0.92 -10.01 7.61
CA GLY A 167 -2.28 -9.67 7.96
C GLY A 167 -2.38 -8.92 9.29
N ALA A 168 -3.58 -8.41 9.58
CA ALA A 168 -3.99 -7.91 10.90
C ALA A 168 -3.93 -8.97 12.03
N LEU A 169 -3.61 -10.22 11.68
CA LEU A 169 -3.62 -11.43 12.53
C LEU A 169 -2.43 -11.54 13.49
N GLY A 170 -1.58 -10.52 13.60
CA GLY A 170 -0.50 -10.48 14.60
C GLY A 170 -0.97 -10.44 16.06
N VAL A 171 -2.29 -10.43 16.33
CA VAL A 171 -2.87 -10.48 17.67
C VAL A 171 -3.22 -11.94 18.02
N PRO A 172 -2.58 -12.54 19.02
CA PRO A 172 -2.97 -13.86 19.55
C PRO A 172 -4.45 -13.87 19.93
N GLY A 173 -5.23 -14.84 19.42
CA GLY A 173 -6.65 -15.04 19.80
C GLY A 173 -7.70 -14.50 18.82
N LEU A 174 -7.33 -13.73 17.78
CA LEU A 174 -8.27 -13.41 16.69
C LEU A 174 -8.28 -14.52 15.64
N SER A 175 -9.45 -15.10 15.37
CA SER A 175 -9.57 -16.21 14.41
C SER A 175 -9.34 -15.73 12.97
N ARG A 176 -8.66 -16.58 12.18
CA ARG A 176 -8.49 -16.46 10.70
C ARG A 176 -9.79 -16.18 9.94
N ARG A 177 -10.98 -16.43 10.53
CA ARG A 177 -12.29 -16.23 9.92
C ARG A 177 -12.88 -14.83 10.11
N ARG A 178 -12.55 -14.11 11.20
CA ARG A 178 -13.14 -12.79 11.50
C ARG A 178 -12.42 -11.62 10.82
N SER A 179 -11.16 -11.82 10.46
CA SER A 179 -10.33 -10.83 9.73
C SER A 179 -10.10 -11.24 8.28
N ARG A 180 -11.05 -12.01 7.69
CA ARG A 180 -10.97 -12.40 6.28
C ARG A 180 -10.98 -11.13 5.44
N PHE A 181 -9.77 -10.82 4.98
CA PHE A 181 -9.41 -9.96 3.87
C PHE A 181 -10.59 -9.71 2.92
N HIS A 182 -10.92 -8.44 2.65
CA HIS A 182 -12.09 -8.13 1.81
C HIS A 182 -11.90 -8.40 0.31
N ASP A 183 -10.67 -8.64 -0.17
CA ASP A 183 -10.40 -9.41 -1.39
C ASP A 183 -8.90 -9.72 -1.56
N LEU A 184 -8.46 -10.98 -1.46
CA LEU A 184 -7.05 -11.33 -1.75
C LEU A 184 -6.74 -11.24 -3.24
N ARG A 185 -7.78 -11.07 -4.08
CA ARG A 185 -7.64 -10.91 -5.51
C ARG A 185 -7.18 -9.50 -5.82
N LEU A 186 -6.13 -9.44 -6.62
CA LEU A 186 -5.65 -8.19 -7.17
C LEU A 186 -6.70 -7.64 -8.17
N SER A 187 -7.00 -6.34 -8.08
CA SER A 187 -7.89 -5.70 -9.06
C SER A 187 -7.28 -5.72 -10.46
N THR A 188 -8.12 -5.91 -11.48
CA THR A 188 -7.73 -5.82 -12.90
C THR A 188 -7.21 -4.44 -13.30
N ASP A 189 -7.52 -3.41 -12.52
CA ASP A 189 -7.08 -2.03 -12.74
C ASP A 189 -5.63 -1.79 -12.29
N VAL A 190 -5.00 -2.78 -11.66
CA VAL A 190 -3.56 -2.75 -11.35
C VAL A 190 -2.77 -3.22 -12.57
N ARG A 191 -1.99 -2.31 -13.16
CA ARG A 191 -1.20 -2.58 -14.36
C ARG A 191 0.03 -3.44 -14.08
N CYS A 192 0.65 -3.25 -12.91
CA CYS A 192 1.85 -3.96 -12.50
C CYS A 192 1.86 -4.18 -10.99
N ALA A 193 1.91 -5.43 -10.53
CA ALA A 193 1.97 -5.77 -9.11
C ALA A 193 3.22 -6.58 -8.79
N ARG A 194 3.92 -6.22 -7.72
CA ARG A 194 5.17 -6.84 -7.27
C ARG A 194 5.10 -7.12 -5.79
N GLN A 195 5.45 -8.33 -5.39
CA GLN A 195 5.52 -8.73 -3.99
C GLN A 195 6.86 -9.39 -3.72
N ALA A 196 7.65 -8.79 -2.84
CA ALA A 196 8.84 -9.40 -2.25
C ALA A 196 8.43 -10.17 -0.99
N LEU A 197 8.91 -11.40 -0.82
CA LEU A 197 8.55 -12.30 0.27
C LEU A 197 9.78 -12.77 1.02
N ALA A 198 9.70 -12.86 2.35
CA ALA A 198 10.76 -13.45 3.16
C ALA A 198 10.65 -14.98 3.17
N ILE A 199 11.70 -15.68 2.74
CA ILE A 199 11.71 -17.15 2.71
C ILE A 199 12.04 -17.77 4.07
N ASP A 200 12.82 -17.08 4.91
CA ASP A 200 13.34 -17.61 6.17
C ASP A 200 12.52 -17.17 7.40
N ASP A 201 11.39 -16.48 7.22
CA ASP A 201 10.54 -16.08 8.35
C ASP A 201 9.72 -17.27 8.88
N ARG A 202 10.10 -17.75 10.07
CA ARG A 202 9.48 -18.93 10.70
C ARG A 202 8.34 -18.59 11.66
N ARG A 203 7.97 -17.32 11.80
CA ARG A 203 6.94 -16.90 12.75
C ARG A 203 5.55 -17.14 12.16
N ILE A 204 4.72 -17.91 12.86
CA ILE A 204 3.33 -18.20 12.43
C ILE A 204 2.50 -16.93 12.20
N THR A 205 2.77 -15.85 12.94
CA THR A 205 2.11 -14.56 12.77
C THR A 205 2.53 -13.79 11.51
N PHE A 206 3.52 -14.29 10.77
CA PHE A 206 4.10 -13.71 9.55
C PHE A 206 3.90 -14.61 8.33
N GLU A 207 2.90 -15.52 8.38
CA GLU A 207 2.56 -16.35 7.22
C GLU A 207 2.33 -15.48 5.96
N PRO A 208 3.00 -15.78 4.84
CA PRO A 208 3.02 -14.91 3.68
C PRO A 208 1.64 -14.79 3.04
N CYS A 209 1.16 -13.55 2.92
CA CYS A 209 -0.12 -13.26 2.29
C CYS A 209 0.03 -13.17 0.76
N LEU A 210 0.11 -14.31 0.09
CA LEU A 210 0.19 -14.38 -1.37
C LEU A 210 -1.07 -13.82 -2.03
N TRP A 211 -0.90 -13.22 -3.21
CA TRP A 211 -2.01 -12.93 -4.10
C TRP A 211 -2.54 -14.21 -4.74
N ASP A 212 -3.86 -14.33 -4.79
CA ASP A 212 -4.55 -15.22 -5.71
C ASP A 212 -4.55 -14.54 -7.08
N VAL A 213 -3.78 -15.09 -8.03
CA VAL A 213 -3.53 -14.47 -9.34
C VAL A 213 -4.23 -15.31 -10.42
N PRO A 214 -5.33 -14.81 -11.01
CA PRO A 214 -5.91 -15.42 -12.19
C PRO A 214 -4.90 -15.50 -13.34
N VAL A 215 -4.93 -16.56 -14.15
CA VAL A 215 -3.98 -16.79 -15.25
C VAL A 215 -3.85 -15.58 -16.18
N ALA A 216 -4.97 -14.92 -16.50
CA ALA A 216 -4.99 -13.72 -17.34
C ALA A 216 -4.21 -12.52 -16.76
N MET A 217 -4.02 -12.47 -15.43
CA MET A 217 -3.26 -11.43 -14.74
C MET A 217 -1.80 -11.82 -14.49
N ALA A 218 -1.42 -13.08 -14.70
CA ALA A 218 -0.07 -13.58 -14.42
C ALA A 218 1.06 -12.73 -15.03
N PRO A 219 0.96 -12.20 -16.27
CA PRO A 219 2.03 -11.35 -16.84
C PRO A 219 2.24 -10.03 -16.07
N ARG A 220 1.24 -9.58 -15.31
CA ARG A 220 1.27 -8.31 -14.56
C ARG A 220 1.75 -8.49 -13.13
N VAL A 221 1.78 -9.72 -12.60
CA VAL A 221 2.07 -10.00 -11.19
C VAL A 221 3.38 -10.78 -11.05
N LYS A 222 4.29 -10.33 -10.17
CA LYS A 222 5.42 -11.15 -9.72
C LYS A 222 5.41 -11.25 -8.20
N GLN A 223 5.52 -12.47 -7.68
CA GLN A 223 5.71 -12.77 -6.26
C GLN A 223 7.07 -13.47 -6.13
N VAL A 224 8.06 -12.79 -5.56
CA VAL A 224 9.47 -13.23 -5.56
C VAL A 224 9.95 -13.42 -4.13
N TRP A 225 10.58 -14.56 -3.88
CA TRP A 225 11.14 -14.93 -2.58
C TRP A 225 12.58 -14.43 -2.46
N PHE A 226 12.88 -13.79 -1.34
CA PHE A 226 14.19 -13.27 -0.99
C PHE A 226 14.71 -13.94 0.29
N PRO A 227 16.04 -14.15 0.40
CA PRO A 227 16.67 -14.68 1.60
C PRO A 227 16.49 -13.75 2.81
N GLY A 228 16.40 -14.34 4.01
CA GLY A 228 16.24 -13.63 5.27
C GLY A 228 14.81 -13.59 5.79
N GLY A 229 14.64 -12.97 6.96
CA GLY A 229 13.34 -12.77 7.61
C GLY A 229 12.64 -11.47 7.19
N HIS A 230 11.53 -11.15 7.85
CA HIS A 230 10.69 -9.98 7.53
C HIS A 230 11.44 -8.66 7.30
N SER A 231 12.37 -8.31 8.21
CA SER A 231 13.15 -7.07 8.13
C SER A 231 14.35 -7.17 7.19
N ASP A 232 14.77 -8.38 6.82
CA ASP A 232 15.77 -8.60 5.78
C ASP A 232 15.18 -8.43 4.37
N VAL A 233 13.84 -8.35 4.24
CA VAL A 233 13.16 -8.04 2.98
C VAL A 233 12.60 -6.62 2.97
N GLY A 234 11.95 -6.18 4.05
CA GLY A 234 11.34 -4.86 4.13
C GLY A 234 12.19 -3.76 4.76
N GLY A 235 13.38 -4.09 5.27
CA GLY A 235 14.26 -3.15 5.95
C GLY A 235 13.89 -2.91 7.42
N GLY A 236 14.51 -1.87 8.02
CA GLY A 236 14.37 -1.53 9.43
C GLY A 236 15.35 -2.25 10.37
N ALA A 237 16.18 -3.16 9.87
CA ALA A 237 17.27 -3.78 10.61
C ALA A 237 18.61 -3.04 10.39
N ARG A 238 19.55 -3.21 11.32
CA ARG A 238 20.90 -2.63 11.23
C ARG A 238 21.71 -3.21 10.06
N ALA A 239 21.54 -4.50 9.78
CA ALA A 239 22.11 -5.14 8.61
C ALA A 239 21.22 -4.85 7.39
N ARG A 240 21.82 -4.28 6.33
CA ARG A 240 21.06 -3.77 5.17
C ARG A 240 21.23 -4.59 3.89
N ALA A 241 22.28 -5.42 3.79
CA ALA A 241 22.63 -6.08 2.53
C ALA A 241 21.48 -6.90 1.89
N LEU A 242 20.76 -7.69 2.70
CA LEU A 242 19.62 -8.48 2.21
C LEU A 242 18.43 -7.58 1.84
N SER A 243 18.11 -6.59 2.68
CA SER A 243 16.96 -5.70 2.43
C SER A 243 17.20 -4.76 1.27
N ASP A 244 18.44 -4.34 1.02
CA ASP A 244 18.82 -3.55 -0.14
C ASP A 244 18.68 -4.36 -1.44
N THR A 245 18.90 -5.67 -1.40
CA THR A 245 18.67 -6.55 -2.57
C THR A 245 17.19 -6.56 -2.98
N ALA A 246 16.29 -6.72 -2.02
CA ALA A 246 14.85 -6.66 -2.27
C ALA A 246 14.39 -5.25 -2.70
N LEU A 247 14.98 -4.20 -2.11
CA LEU A 247 14.72 -2.80 -2.48
C LEU A 247 15.09 -2.51 -3.93
N LEU A 248 16.31 -2.87 -4.34
CA LEU A 248 16.81 -2.63 -5.69
C LEU A 248 15.98 -3.37 -6.74
N TRP A 249 15.56 -4.61 -6.44
CA TRP A 249 14.63 -5.34 -7.31
C TRP A 249 13.28 -4.61 -7.45
N MET A 250 12.67 -4.19 -6.34
CA MET A 250 11.39 -3.49 -6.35
C MET A 250 11.45 -2.18 -7.13
N LEU A 251 12.50 -1.38 -6.87
CA LEU A 251 12.72 -0.11 -7.57
C LEU A 251 13.01 -0.34 -9.05
N GLY A 252 13.79 -1.36 -9.42
CA GLY A 252 14.02 -1.73 -10.82
C GLY A 252 12.72 -2.02 -11.56
N GLU A 253 11.79 -2.76 -10.94
CA GLU A 253 10.47 -3.03 -11.53
C GLU A 253 9.59 -1.76 -11.64
N ALA A 254 9.69 -0.84 -10.68
CA ALA A 254 8.94 0.43 -10.70
C ALA A 254 9.51 1.43 -11.71
N VAL A 255 10.84 1.54 -11.82
CA VAL A 255 11.55 2.37 -12.81
C VAL A 255 11.28 1.86 -14.22
N ALA A 256 11.22 0.54 -14.42
CA ALA A 256 10.78 -0.06 -15.68
C ALA A 256 9.29 0.24 -16.03
N ARG A 257 8.55 0.91 -15.14
CA ARG A 257 7.20 1.44 -15.38
C ARG A 257 7.13 2.97 -15.41
N GLY A 258 8.26 3.66 -15.30
CA GLY A 258 8.35 5.12 -15.44
C GLY A 258 8.58 5.89 -14.14
N LEU A 259 8.67 5.22 -12.98
CA LEU A 259 9.06 5.90 -11.74
C LEU A 259 10.49 6.46 -11.87
N VAL A 260 10.70 7.72 -11.51
CA VAL A 260 12.04 8.33 -11.51
C VAL A 260 12.55 8.43 -10.07
N VAL A 261 13.70 7.81 -9.84
CA VAL A 261 14.40 7.82 -8.55
C VAL A 261 15.74 8.55 -8.66
N ASP A 262 16.21 9.04 -7.52
CA ASP A 262 17.51 9.66 -7.34
C ASP A 262 18.48 8.65 -6.72
N GLU A 263 19.46 8.22 -7.50
CA GLU A 263 20.41 7.18 -7.08
C GLU A 263 21.32 7.62 -5.94
N GLU A 264 21.65 8.90 -5.83
CA GLU A 264 22.50 9.41 -4.74
C GLU A 264 21.73 9.33 -3.42
N ARG A 265 20.46 9.74 -3.42
CA ARG A 265 19.59 9.62 -2.23
C ARG A 265 19.32 8.18 -1.83
N LEU A 266 19.30 7.25 -2.79
CA LEU A 266 19.12 5.82 -2.50
C LEU A 266 20.34 5.21 -1.79
N ARG A 267 21.55 5.73 -2.06
CA ARG A 267 22.81 5.24 -1.49
C ARG A 267 23.17 5.89 -0.14
N ALA A 268 22.52 7.00 0.22
CA ALA A 268 22.71 7.73 1.48
C ALA A 268 22.17 6.95 2.70
#